data_AF-A0A166KM32-F1
#
_entry.id   AF-A0A166KM32-F1
#
_cell.length_a   1.000
_cell.length_b   1.000
_cell.length_c   1.000
_cell.angle_alpha   90.00
_cell.angle_beta   90.00
_cell.angle_gamma   90.00
#
_symmetry.space_group_name_H-M   'P 1'
#
loop_
_entity.id
_entity.type
_entity.pdbx_description
1 polymer ?
#
loop_
_entity_poly.entity_id
_entity_poly.type
_entity_poly.pdbx_seq_one_letter_code
_entity_poly.pdbx_strand_id
1 'polypeptide(L)'
;QKLPEIPADDSKAHRGRVTIQRMQRENLISLVSCRNDIKFWKHIRGWLDPKKRPATVSLEQILTTFERRMNPPKVIPKSFDSEAHERAERIARIIPATTTDRSTDGHFSRPFSLSELEDVQERISKHPGKSA
;
A
#
# COMPACT_ATOMS: atom_id res chain seq x y z
N GLN A 1 29.69 -11.78 -1.10
CA GLN A 1 29.05 -13.02 -0.62
C GLN A 1 28.90 -13.96 -1.80
N LYS A 2 29.49 -15.16 -1.72
CA LYS A 2 29.43 -16.19 -2.77
C LYS A 2 28.10 -16.93 -2.60
N LEU A 3 27.24 -16.94 -3.63
CA LEU A 3 25.98 -17.67 -3.62
C LEU A 3 26.25 -19.18 -3.52
N PRO A 4 25.45 -19.96 -2.77
CA PRO A 4 25.64 -21.40 -2.68
C PRO A 4 25.34 -22.08 -4.03
N GLU A 5 26.29 -22.88 -4.51
CA GLU A 5 26.10 -23.75 -5.67
C GLU A 5 25.41 -25.04 -5.22
N ILE A 6 24.14 -25.19 -5.58
CA ILE A 6 23.37 -26.42 -5.35
C ILE A 6 23.39 -27.23 -6.66
N PRO A 7 23.81 -28.51 -6.64
CA PRO A 7 23.91 -29.33 -7.85
C PRO A 7 22.54 -29.55 -8.48
N ALA A 8 22.47 -29.38 -9.81
CA ALA A 8 21.28 -29.68 -10.59
C ALA A 8 21.17 -31.21 -10.76
N ASP A 9 20.17 -31.81 -10.11
CA ASP A 9 19.80 -33.21 -10.35
C ASP A 9 18.94 -33.27 -11.63
N ASP A 10 19.59 -33.57 -12.75
CA ASP A 10 18.98 -33.67 -14.09
C ASP A 10 18.17 -34.96 -14.31
N SER A 11 17.95 -35.79 -13.29
CA SER A 11 17.41 -37.15 -13.47
C SER A 11 15.88 -37.29 -13.57
N LYS A 12 15.08 -36.20 -13.56
CA LYS A 12 13.61 -36.31 -13.70
C LYS A 12 13.01 -35.30 -14.68
N ALA A 13 13.06 -35.67 -15.96
CA ALA A 13 12.44 -34.98 -17.08
C ALA A 13 10.89 -35.00 -17.01
N HIS A 14 10.33 -34.19 -16.12
CA HIS A 14 8.98 -33.66 -16.30
C HIS A 14 9.14 -32.20 -16.72
N ARG A 15 8.83 -31.88 -17.98
CA ARG A 15 9.02 -30.55 -18.59
C ARG A 15 8.49 -29.39 -17.73
N GLY A 16 7.47 -29.62 -16.89
CA GLY A 16 6.98 -28.63 -15.93
C GLY A 16 7.88 -28.41 -14.70
N ARG A 17 8.57 -29.43 -14.18
CA ARG A 17 9.41 -29.33 -12.98
C ARG A 17 10.65 -28.49 -13.21
N VAL A 18 11.30 -28.63 -14.37
CA VAL A 18 12.46 -27.84 -14.74
C VAL A 18 12.10 -26.35 -14.84
N THR A 19 10.96 -26.04 -15.47
CA THR A 19 10.47 -24.65 -15.57
C THR A 19 10.14 -24.06 -14.20
N ILE A 20 9.50 -24.85 -13.31
CA ILE A 20 9.19 -24.42 -11.95
C ILE A 20 10.47 -24.19 -11.14
N GLN A 21 11.43 -25.11 -11.20
CA GLN A 21 12.72 -24.98 -10.49
C GLN A 21 13.51 -23.75 -10.98
N ARG A 22 13.51 -23.49 -12.29
CA ARG A 22 14.12 -22.29 -12.85
C ARG A 22 13.47 -21.02 -12.31
N MET A 23 12.14 -20.95 -12.32
CA MET A 23 11.40 -19.81 -11.79
C MET A 23 11.64 -19.60 -10.28
N GLN A 24 11.68 -20.69 -9.51
CA GLN A 24 12.01 -20.64 -8.07
C GLN A 24 13.44 -20.14 -7.83
N ARG A 25 14.40 -20.57 -8.65
CA ARG A 25 15.79 -20.11 -8.58
C ARG A 25 15.93 -18.63 -8.91
N GLU A 26 15.27 -18.17 -9.97
CA GLU A 26 15.22 -16.75 -10.35
C GLU A 26 14.60 -15.90 -9.23
N ASN A 27 13.47 -16.33 -8.67
CA ASN A 27 12.81 -15.66 -7.54
C ASN A 27 13.73 -15.58 -6.31
N LEU A 28 14.43 -16.67 -5.97
CA LEU A 28 15.38 -16.70 -4.86
C LEU A 28 16.53 -15.72 -5.07
N ILE A 29 17.14 -15.70 -6.26
CA ILE A 29 18.20 -14.75 -6.59
C ILE A 29 17.67 -13.32 -6.49
N SER A 30 16.46 -13.06 -6.96
CA SER A 30 15.81 -11.74 -6.87
C SER A 30 15.62 -11.28 -5.42
N LEU A 31 15.18 -12.16 -4.52
CA LEU A 31 15.03 -11.83 -3.11
C LEU A 31 16.36 -11.59 -2.40
N VAL A 32 17.33 -12.48 -2.60
CA VAL A 32 18.64 -12.42 -1.92
C VAL A 32 19.48 -11.23 -2.41
N SER A 33 19.26 -10.79 -3.65
CA SER A 33 19.95 -9.63 -4.23
C SER A 33 19.31 -8.27 -3.90
N CYS A 34 18.15 -8.25 -3.22
CA CYS A 34 17.51 -7.00 -2.81
C CYS A 34 18.36 -6.28 -1.76
N ARG A 35 18.86 -5.09 -2.12
CA ARG A 35 19.65 -4.23 -1.22
C ARG A 35 18.80 -3.34 -0.32
N ASN A 36 17.49 -3.28 -0.54
CA ASN A 36 16.57 -2.47 0.23
C ASN A 36 15.21 -3.17 0.39
N ASP A 37 14.54 -2.86 1.50
CA ASP A 37 13.24 -3.43 1.85
C ASP A 37 12.18 -3.12 0.79
N ILE A 38 12.30 -1.98 0.11
CA ILE A 38 11.37 -1.56 -0.94
C ILE A 38 11.36 -2.55 -2.11
N LYS A 39 12.54 -2.91 -2.63
CA LYS A 39 12.62 -3.88 -3.75
C LYS A 39 12.19 -5.27 -3.31
N PHE A 40 12.52 -5.65 -2.08
CA PHE A 40 12.07 -6.90 -1.47
C PHE A 40 10.53 -6.97 -1.45
N TRP A 41 9.87 -5.98 -0.84
CA TRP A 41 8.41 -5.93 -0.77
C TRP A 41 7.74 -5.79 -2.14
N LYS A 42 8.37 -5.11 -3.10
CA LYS A 42 7.86 -5.01 -4.47
C LYS A 42 7.84 -6.37 -5.18
N HIS A 43 8.85 -7.22 -4.97
CA HIS A 43 8.84 -8.58 -5.50
C HIS A 43 7.79 -9.46 -4.84
N ILE A 44 7.70 -9.42 -3.51
CA ILE A 44 6.68 -10.17 -2.76
C ILE A 44 5.26 -9.78 -3.20
N ARG A 45 4.96 -8.47 -3.28
CA ARG A 45 3.67 -7.98 -3.78
C ARG A 45 3.42 -8.39 -5.22
N GLY A 46 4.43 -8.40 -6.09
CA GLY A 46 4.28 -8.89 -7.47
C GLY A 46 3.83 -10.35 -7.58
N TRP A 47 4.08 -11.17 -6.56
CA TRP A 47 3.63 -12.58 -6.52
C TRP A 47 2.30 -12.77 -5.82
N LEU A 48 2.05 -12.00 -4.77
CA LEU A 48 0.86 -12.14 -3.92
C LEU A 48 -0.32 -11.30 -4.43
N ASP A 49 -0.06 -10.12 -4.95
CA ASP A 49 -1.12 -9.23 -5.41
C ASP A 49 -1.80 -9.87 -6.63
N PRO A 50 -3.14 -9.87 -6.66
CA PRO A 50 -3.85 -10.33 -7.84
C PRO A 50 -3.42 -9.49 -9.05
N LYS A 51 -3.20 -10.15 -10.19
CA LYS A 51 -2.88 -9.47 -11.45
C LYS A 51 -3.88 -8.34 -11.65
N LYS A 52 -3.37 -7.11 -11.84
CA LYS A 52 -4.20 -5.92 -12.07
C LYS A 52 -5.19 -6.23 -13.18
N ARG A 53 -6.47 -6.27 -12.83
CA ARG A 53 -7.55 -6.43 -13.79
C ARG A 53 -7.94 -5.04 -14.29
N PRO A 54 -8.20 -4.86 -15.58
CA PRO A 54 -8.83 -3.63 -16.04
C PRO A 54 -10.16 -3.49 -15.29
N ALA A 55 -10.45 -2.29 -14.80
CA ALA A 55 -11.73 -2.02 -14.16
C ALA A 55 -12.85 -2.30 -15.18
N THR A 56 -13.81 -3.15 -14.81
CA THR A 56 -14.93 -3.54 -15.68
C THR A 56 -15.87 -2.37 -15.97
N VAL A 57 -15.82 -1.34 -15.12
CA VAL A 57 -16.64 -0.13 -15.22
C VAL A 57 -15.73 1.08 -15.09
N SER A 58 -16.07 2.15 -15.80
CA SER A 58 -15.35 3.43 -15.68
C SER A 58 -15.63 4.07 -14.31
N LEU A 59 -14.75 4.98 -13.90
CA LEU A 59 -14.95 5.76 -12.68
C LEU A 59 -16.27 6.52 -12.70
N GLU A 60 -16.63 7.10 -13.85
CA GLU A 60 -17.88 7.83 -14.07
C GLU A 60 -19.12 6.94 -13.82
N GLN A 61 -19.06 5.67 -14.24
CA GLN A 61 -20.13 4.71 -14.01
C GLN A 61 -20.29 4.36 -12.53
N ILE A 62 -19.18 4.28 -11.78
CA ILE A 62 -19.22 4.04 -10.33
C ILE A 62 -19.67 5.28 -9.57
N LEU A 63 -19.32 6.49 -10.03
CA LEU A 63 -19.57 7.76 -9.35
C LEU A 63 -21.07 7.94 -9.05
N THR A 64 -21.94 7.72 -10.03
CA THR A 64 -23.39 7.83 -9.85
C THR A 64 -23.95 6.85 -8.80
N THR A 65 -23.38 5.64 -8.74
CA THR A 65 -23.78 4.62 -7.75
C THR A 65 -23.25 4.98 -6.36
N PHE A 66 -22.03 5.51 -6.30
CA PHE A 66 -21.39 5.96 -5.08
C PHE A 66 -22.13 7.14 -4.46
N GLU A 67 -22.40 8.19 -5.22
CA GLU A 67 -23.17 9.37 -4.78
C GLU A 67 -24.54 8.97 -4.23
N ARG A 68 -25.23 8.04 -4.91
CA ARG A 68 -26.51 7.52 -4.46
C ARG A 68 -26.40 6.80 -3.11
N ARG A 69 -25.32 6.05 -2.88
CA ARG A 69 -25.07 5.33 -1.62
C ARG A 69 -24.61 6.23 -0.48
N MET A 70 -23.91 7.32 -0.79
CA MET A 70 -23.50 8.32 0.20
C MET A 70 -24.70 9.01 0.86
N ASN A 71 -25.89 8.92 0.24
CA ASN A 71 -27.14 9.51 0.71
C ASN A 71 -26.94 10.93 1.29
N PRO A 72 -26.26 11.85 0.57
CA PRO A 72 -26.03 13.18 1.09
C PRO A 72 -27.39 13.87 1.28
N PRO A 73 -27.65 14.47 2.44
CA PRO A 73 -28.91 15.16 2.66
C PRO A 73 -29.01 16.36 1.72
N LYS A 74 -30.13 16.48 0.99
CA LYS A 74 -30.39 17.61 0.06
C LYS A 74 -30.39 18.96 0.78
N VAL A 75 -30.76 18.94 2.06
CA VAL A 75 -30.77 20.08 2.95
C VAL A 75 -30.12 19.63 4.25
N ILE A 76 -29.11 20.36 4.70
CA ILE A 76 -28.44 20.09 5.97
C ILE A 76 -29.49 20.22 7.09
N PRO A 77 -29.69 19.18 7.92
CA PRO A 77 -30.64 19.26 9.03
C PRO A 77 -30.30 20.40 9.99
N LYS A 78 -31.31 21.07 10.56
CA LYS A 78 -31.10 22.14 11.56
C LYS A 78 -30.33 21.69 12.81
N SER A 79 -30.34 20.39 13.10
CA SER A 79 -29.60 19.77 14.20
C SER A 79 -28.13 19.52 13.89
N PHE A 80 -27.71 19.71 12.64
CA PHE A 80 -26.33 19.51 12.20
C PHE A 80 -25.52 20.78 12.47
N ASP A 81 -24.26 20.62 12.87
CA ASP A 81 -23.36 21.76 13.09
C ASP A 81 -22.97 22.39 11.74
N SER A 82 -23.66 23.48 11.40
CA SER A 82 -23.43 24.23 10.16
C SER A 82 -22.01 24.76 10.06
N GLU A 83 -21.42 25.21 11.18
CA GLU A 83 -20.09 25.79 11.18
C GLU A 83 -19.02 24.72 10.92
N ALA A 84 -19.18 23.54 11.53
CA ALA A 84 -18.33 22.39 11.24
C ALA A 84 -18.44 21.95 9.78
N HIS A 85 -19.66 21.95 9.22
CA HIS A 85 -19.87 21.64 7.82
C HIS A 85 -19.18 22.64 6.88
N GLU A 86 -19.31 23.95 7.12
CA GLU A 86 -18.65 24.99 6.34
C GLU A 86 -17.11 24.91 6.42
N ARG A 87 -16.57 24.56 7.59
CA ARG A 87 -15.13 24.30 7.74
C ARG A 87 -14.70 23.08 6.92
N ALA A 88 -15.45 21.98 6.98
CA ALA A 88 -15.18 20.78 6.20
C ALA A 88 -15.23 21.04 4.69
N GLU A 89 -16.21 21.81 4.21
CA GLU A 89 -16.30 22.23 2.81
C GLU A 89 -15.08 23.06 2.37
N ARG A 90 -14.67 24.04 3.20
CA ARG A 90 -13.48 24.85 2.90
C ARG A 90 -12.22 24.00 2.81
N ILE A 91 -12.06 23.04 3.71
CA ILE A 91 -10.93 22.10 3.69
C ILE A 91 -11.02 21.19 2.45
N ALA A 92 -12.21 20.71 2.08
CA ALA A 92 -12.38 19.88 0.90
C ALA A 92 -11.94 20.61 -0.39
N ARG A 93 -12.25 21.91 -0.51
CA ARG A 93 -11.88 22.71 -1.70
C ARG A 93 -10.37 22.93 -1.87
N ILE A 94 -9.60 22.89 -0.79
CA ILE A 94 -8.13 23.04 -0.86
C ILE A 94 -7.42 21.71 -1.13
N ILE A 95 -8.10 20.57 -0.98
CA ILE A 95 -7.54 19.25 -1.29
C ILE A 95 -7.44 19.12 -2.82
N PRO A 96 -6.24 18.86 -3.38
CA PRO A 96 -6.08 18.65 -4.81
C PRO A 96 -6.93 17.47 -5.31
N ALA A 97 -7.50 17.60 -6.51
CA ALA A 97 -8.30 16.54 -7.13
C ALA A 97 -7.52 15.22 -7.29
N THR A 98 -6.21 15.31 -7.46
CA THR A 98 -5.30 14.16 -7.53
C THR A 98 -4.22 14.30 -6.47
N THR A 99 -4.14 13.33 -5.56
CA THR A 99 -2.99 13.20 -4.67
C THR A 99 -1.82 12.62 -5.46
N THR A 100 -1.00 13.48 -6.06
CA THR A 100 0.20 13.05 -6.78
C THR A 100 1.31 12.75 -5.79
N ASP A 101 1.78 11.51 -5.78
CA ASP A 101 3.00 11.13 -5.09
C ASP A 101 4.22 11.77 -5.78
N ARG A 102 4.96 12.59 -5.04
CA ARG A 102 6.17 13.28 -5.52
C ARG A 102 7.46 12.58 -5.09
N SER A 103 7.36 11.48 -4.35
CA SER A 103 8.53 10.73 -3.93
C SER A 103 9.11 9.93 -5.11
N THR A 104 10.43 9.80 -5.13
CA THR A 104 11.16 8.97 -6.12
C THR A 104 10.74 7.50 -6.08
N ASP A 105 10.28 7.03 -4.91
CA ASP A 105 10.06 5.62 -4.61
C ASP A 105 8.59 5.20 -4.53
N GLY A 106 7.64 6.13 -4.76
CA GLY A 106 6.21 5.80 -4.82
C GLY A 106 5.56 5.51 -3.46
N HIS A 107 5.89 6.32 -2.46
CA HIS A 107 5.22 6.35 -1.16
C HIS A 107 4.78 7.77 -0.74
N PHE A 108 3.61 7.86 -0.10
CA PHE A 108 3.10 9.11 0.48
C PHE A 108 3.74 9.46 1.83
N SER A 109 4.47 8.53 2.44
CA SER A 109 5.08 8.72 3.76
C SER A 109 6.53 9.16 3.62
N ARG A 110 6.91 10.25 4.30
CA ARG A 110 8.32 10.58 4.50
C ARG A 110 8.93 9.69 5.59
N PRO A 111 10.26 9.47 5.60
CA PRO A 111 10.93 8.90 6.76
C PRO A 111 10.60 9.67 8.04
N PHE A 112 10.43 8.95 9.15
CA PHE A 112 10.25 9.57 10.46
C PHE A 112 11.52 10.31 10.87
N SER A 113 11.37 11.53 11.40
CA SER A 113 12.49 12.22 12.05
C SER A 113 12.75 11.65 13.44
N LEU A 114 13.96 11.85 13.95
CA LEU A 114 14.29 11.46 15.33
C LEU A 114 13.37 12.14 16.35
N SER A 115 13.06 13.42 16.15
CA SER A 115 12.13 14.16 17.01
C SER A 115 10.73 13.53 17.06
N GLU A 116 10.20 13.04 15.94
CA GLU A 116 8.91 12.37 15.91
C GLU A 116 8.93 11.05 16.69
N LEU A 117 10.06 10.34 16.66
CA LEU A 117 10.23 9.11 17.44
C LEU A 117 10.33 9.42 18.94
N GLU A 118 11.03 10.49 19.32
CA GLU A 118 11.12 10.98 20.70
C GLU A 118 9.73 11.37 21.25
N ASP A 119 8.94 12.13 20.48
CA ASP A 119 7.57 12.51 20.85
C ASP A 119 6.67 11.29 21.08
N VAL A 120 6.78 10.28 20.22
CA VAL A 120 6.02 9.02 20.35
C VAL A 120 6.47 8.24 21.58
N GLN A 121 7.77 8.16 21.85
CA GLN A 121 8.30 7.51 23.05
C GLN A 121 7.81 8.21 24.32
N GLU A 122 7.81 9.54 24.35
CA GLU A 122 7.30 10.32 25.46
C GLU A 122 5.79 10.09 25.67
N ARG A 123 5.02 9.99 24.59
CA ARG A 123 3.58 9.70 24.69
C ARG A 123 3.32 8.29 25.22
N ILE A 124 4.10 7.29 24.78
CA ILE A 124 3.98 5.90 25.25
C ILE A 124 4.36 5.81 26.73
N SER A 125 5.42 6.51 27.17
CA SER A 125 5.84 6.51 28.57
C SER A 125 4.82 7.20 29.49
N LYS A 126 4.14 8.25 29.02
CA LYS A 126 3.05 8.93 29.75
C LYS A 126 1.77 8.11 29.83
N HIS A 127 1.50 7.28 28.83
CA HIS A 127 0.31 6.44 28.77
C HIS A 127 0.69 4.98 28.52
N PRO A 128 1.31 4.30 29.50
CA PRO A 128 1.59 2.89 29.39
C PRO A 128 0.25 2.17 29.20
N GLY A 129 0.11 1.49 28.06
CA GLY A 129 -1.09 0.70 27.80
C GLY A 129 -1.31 -0.26 28.96
N LYS A 130 -2.52 -0.30 29.51
CA LYS A 130 -2.90 -1.37 30.43
C LYS A 130 -2.85 -2.67 29.63
N SER A 131 -1.77 -3.43 29.79
CA SER A 131 -1.70 -4.78 29.25
C SER A 131 -2.92 -5.55 29.73
N ALA A 132 -3.64 -6.16 28.77
CA ALA A 132 -4.75 -7.08 29.02
C ALA A 132 -4.21 -8.49 29.31
#